data_AF-A0A2N5Z084-F1
#
_entry.id   AF-A0A2N5Z084-F1
#
_cell.length_a   1.000
_cell.length_b   1.000
_cell.length_c   1.000
_cell.angle_alpha   90.00
_cell.angle_beta   90.00
_cell.angle_gamma   90.00
#
_symmetry.space_group_name_H-M   'P 1'
#
loop_
_entity.id
_entity.type
_entity.pdbx_description
1 polymer ?
#
loop_
_entity_poly.entity_id
_entity_poly.type
_entity_poly.pdbx_seq_one_letter_code
_entity_poly.pdbx_strand_id
1 'polypeptide(L)'
;MAQTSEFAKLIDKTKQSYLDRGYELIAQKSDSIVSGVPLVSPEINLDYKTYYIVLVQLDGCFYCEYDIQFVDDKDYLFELDYEFLVEDGLKQGVYKFNNEQNTTGKYVVFLDSDLPYYANIFIFKK
;
A
#
# COMPACT_ATOMS: atom_id res chain seq x y z
N MET A 1 -0.08 13.15 12.34
CA MET A 1 0.46 12.54 13.57
C MET A 1 1.89 12.08 13.30
N ALA A 2 2.77 12.02 14.29
CA ALA A 2 4.06 11.36 14.06
C ALA A 2 3.85 9.84 14.13
N GLN A 3 4.49 9.08 13.21
CA GLN A 3 4.52 7.62 13.30
C GLN A 3 5.21 7.17 14.60
N THR A 4 4.78 6.05 15.18
CA THR A 4 5.45 5.47 16.35
C THR A 4 6.84 4.93 15.98
N SER A 5 7.77 4.88 16.93
CA SER A 5 9.14 4.41 16.67
C SER A 5 9.20 2.89 16.41
N GLU A 6 8.26 2.13 16.95
CA GLU A 6 8.09 0.70 16.67
C GLU A 6 7.59 0.48 15.25
N PHE A 7 6.59 1.26 14.83
CA PHE A 7 6.07 1.25 13.47
C PHE A 7 7.16 1.61 12.44
N ALA A 8 7.96 2.67 12.71
CA ALA A 8 9.09 3.05 11.86
C ALA A 8 10.08 1.89 11.64
N LYS A 9 10.45 1.17 12.72
CA LYS A 9 11.36 0.02 12.63
C LYS A 9 10.75 -1.15 11.86
N LEU A 10 9.45 -1.39 12.03
CA LEU A 10 8.73 -2.44 11.30
C LEU A 10 8.68 -2.14 9.80
N ILE A 11 8.37 -0.90 9.41
CA ILE A 11 8.40 -0.44 8.01
C ILE A 11 9.77 -0.74 7.38
N ASP A 12 10.84 -0.27 8.00
CA ASP A 12 12.20 -0.39 7.46
C ASP A 12 12.60 -1.86 7.29
N LYS A 13 12.29 -2.70 8.29
CA LYS A 13 12.53 -4.15 8.21
C LYS A 13 11.74 -4.79 7.07
N THR A 14 10.45 -4.49 6.96
CA THR A 14 9.59 -5.04 5.90
C THR A 14 10.11 -4.63 4.54
N LYS A 15 10.39 -3.34 4.34
CA LYS A 15 10.95 -2.80 3.09
C LYS A 15 12.26 -3.48 2.72
N GLN A 16 13.22 -3.55 3.64
CA GLN A 16 14.51 -4.20 3.40
C GLN A 16 14.35 -5.67 3.04
N SER A 17 13.42 -6.37 3.70
CA SER A 17 13.15 -7.78 3.44
C SER A 17 12.67 -8.06 2.01
N TYR A 18 11.93 -7.14 1.36
CA TYR A 18 11.57 -7.27 -0.05
C TYR A 18 12.74 -6.97 -0.98
N LEU A 19 13.52 -5.93 -0.67
CA LEU A 19 14.73 -5.60 -1.44
C LEU A 19 15.74 -6.77 -1.43
N ASP A 20 15.96 -7.40 -0.27
CA ASP A 20 16.86 -8.56 -0.11
C ASP A 20 16.39 -9.79 -0.91
N ARG A 21 15.09 -9.89 -1.22
CA ARG A 21 14.51 -10.96 -2.06
C ARG A 21 14.55 -10.64 -3.56
N GLY A 22 15.19 -9.54 -3.94
CA GLY A 22 15.37 -9.12 -5.33
C GLY A 22 14.20 -8.35 -5.93
N TYR A 23 13.30 -7.81 -5.11
CA TYR A 23 12.25 -6.92 -5.59
C TYR A 23 12.80 -5.49 -5.74
N GLU A 24 12.33 -4.77 -6.75
CA GLU A 24 12.61 -3.35 -6.94
C GLU A 24 11.45 -2.51 -6.39
N LEU A 25 11.73 -1.52 -5.54
CA LEU A 25 10.75 -0.53 -5.11
C LEU A 25 10.58 0.53 -6.21
N ILE A 26 9.41 0.54 -6.85
CA ILE A 26 9.13 1.45 -7.98
C ILE A 26 8.32 2.69 -7.60
N ALA A 27 7.58 2.62 -6.49
CA ALA A 27 6.85 3.77 -5.97
C ALA A 27 6.61 3.63 -4.47
N GLN A 28 6.57 4.77 -3.79
CA GLN A 28 6.17 4.85 -2.38
C GLN A 28 5.42 6.15 -2.10
N LYS A 29 4.49 6.10 -1.16
CA LYS A 29 3.84 7.27 -0.57
C LYS A 29 3.66 7.02 0.91
N SER A 30 3.97 8.02 1.72
CA SER A 30 3.73 8.04 3.15
C SER A 30 3.01 9.33 3.50
N ASP A 31 1.98 9.27 4.34
CA ASP A 31 1.29 10.47 4.78
C ASP A 31 0.59 10.29 6.14
N SER A 32 0.37 11.42 6.81
CA SER A 32 -0.55 11.53 7.95
C SER A 32 -1.92 11.94 7.44
N ILE A 33 -2.89 11.07 7.59
CA ILE A 33 -4.22 11.30 7.07
C ILE A 33 -5.19 11.56 8.22
N VAL A 34 -6.08 12.52 7.98
CA VAL A 34 -7.24 12.84 8.81
C VAL A 34 -8.51 12.38 8.07
N SER A 35 -9.53 11.99 8.85
CA SER A 35 -10.79 11.38 8.41
C SER A 35 -11.25 11.83 7.01
N GLY A 36 -11.59 10.84 6.17
CA GLY A 36 -12.23 11.04 4.87
C GLY A 36 -11.30 11.39 3.68
N VAL A 37 -10.00 11.57 3.89
CA VAL A 37 -9.05 11.80 2.79
C VAL A 37 -8.33 10.49 2.43
N PRO A 38 -8.38 10.00 1.18
CA PRO A 38 -7.71 8.75 0.83
C PRO A 38 -6.19 8.93 0.69
N LEU A 39 -5.42 7.86 0.93
CA LEU A 39 -4.00 7.83 0.59
C LEU A 39 -3.86 7.46 -0.89
N VAL A 40 -3.25 8.35 -1.68
CA VAL A 40 -3.08 8.15 -3.12
C VAL A 40 -1.60 7.98 -3.44
N SER A 41 -1.24 6.86 -4.07
CA SER A 41 0.12 6.65 -4.57
C SER A 41 0.44 7.58 -5.74
N PRO A 42 1.73 7.75 -6.09
CA PRO A 42 2.09 8.30 -7.39
C PRO A 42 1.49 7.45 -8.52
N GLU A 43 1.32 8.06 -9.68
CA GLU A 43 1.01 7.34 -10.91
C GLU A 43 2.19 6.43 -11.29
N ILE A 44 1.88 5.21 -11.70
CA ILE A 44 2.84 4.18 -12.06
C ILE A 44 2.41 3.49 -13.36
N ASN A 45 3.40 2.95 -14.06
CA ASN A 45 3.20 2.06 -15.19
C ASN A 45 3.39 0.61 -14.72
N LEU A 46 2.34 -0.19 -14.82
CA LEU A 46 2.36 -1.62 -14.62
C LEU A 46 2.67 -2.31 -15.95
N ASP A 47 3.77 -3.04 -15.99
CA ASP A 47 4.30 -3.77 -17.13
C ASP A 47 3.55 -5.10 -17.31
N TYR A 48 3.37 -5.51 -18.55
CA TYR A 48 2.76 -6.79 -18.92
C TYR A 48 3.57 -7.99 -18.42
N LYS A 49 2.89 -8.99 -17.83
CA LYS A 49 3.48 -10.22 -17.28
C LYS A 49 4.54 -9.96 -16.19
N THR A 50 4.44 -8.83 -15.52
CA THR A 50 5.30 -8.49 -14.39
C THR A 50 4.56 -8.75 -13.08
N TYR A 51 5.29 -9.25 -12.10
CA TYR A 51 4.76 -9.55 -10.79
C TYR A 51 4.95 -8.35 -9.86
N TYR A 52 3.86 -7.94 -9.21
CA TYR A 52 3.81 -6.78 -8.33
C TYR A 52 3.42 -7.18 -6.91
N ILE A 53 3.98 -6.44 -5.96
CA ILE A 53 3.56 -6.47 -4.56
C ILE A 53 3.25 -5.04 -4.12
N VAL A 54 2.02 -4.82 -3.66
CA VAL A 54 1.62 -3.58 -3.01
C VAL A 54 1.51 -3.84 -1.51
N LEU A 55 2.22 -3.05 -0.72
CA LEU A 55 2.17 -3.10 0.74
C LEU A 55 1.48 -1.85 1.24
N VAL A 56 0.43 -2.04 2.03
CA VAL A 56 -0.23 -0.98 2.79
C VAL A 56 0.06 -1.18 4.26
N GLN A 57 0.54 -0.16 4.95
CA GLN A 57 0.87 -0.22 6.38
C GLN A 57 0.22 0.96 7.10
N LEU A 58 -0.57 0.68 8.14
CA LEU A 58 -1.32 1.70 8.90
C LEU A 58 -0.91 1.71 10.38
N ASP A 59 -0.59 2.90 10.91
CA ASP A 59 -0.34 3.17 12.32
C ASP A 59 -1.55 3.85 12.96
N GLY A 60 -1.84 3.53 14.22
CA GLY A 60 -2.98 4.10 14.96
C GLY A 60 -4.35 3.53 14.55
N CYS A 61 -4.37 2.44 13.79
CA CYS A 61 -5.55 1.93 13.09
C CYS A 61 -5.75 0.42 13.35
N PHE A 62 -5.92 0.03 14.62
CA PHE A 62 -6.01 -1.39 15.00
C PHE A 62 -7.33 -2.05 14.59
N TYR A 63 -8.46 -1.34 14.67
CA TYR A 63 -9.81 -1.88 14.42
C TYR A 63 -10.49 -1.28 13.19
N CYS A 64 -9.77 -0.55 12.36
CA CYS A 64 -10.33 0.09 11.19
C CYS A 64 -10.39 -0.87 10.00
N GLU A 65 -11.36 -0.69 9.13
CA GLU A 65 -11.42 -1.35 7.83
C GLU A 65 -10.87 -0.40 6.77
N TYR A 66 -10.07 -0.94 5.85
CA TYR A 66 -9.59 -0.18 4.71
C TYR A 66 -9.60 -1.05 3.47
N ASP A 67 -9.91 -0.39 2.36
CA ASP A 67 -9.91 -0.99 1.05
C ASP A 67 -8.83 -0.33 0.21
N ILE A 68 -8.26 -1.10 -0.72
CA ILE A 68 -7.36 -0.57 -1.74
C ILE A 68 -8.00 -0.77 -3.11
N GLN A 69 -7.91 0.28 -3.92
CA GLN A 69 -8.32 0.24 -5.31
C GLN A 69 -7.15 0.67 -6.19
N PHE A 70 -7.00 0.02 -7.32
CA PHE A 70 -6.20 0.53 -8.42
C PHE A 70 -7.11 1.32 -9.38
N VAL A 71 -6.74 2.57 -9.65
CA VAL A 71 -7.47 3.47 -10.55
C VAL A 71 -6.60 3.68 -11.79
N ASP A 72 -7.08 3.21 -12.94
CA ASP A 72 -6.36 3.37 -14.20
C ASP A 72 -6.50 4.77 -14.82
N ASP A 73 -5.85 4.99 -15.96
CA ASP A 73 -5.88 6.23 -16.74
C ASP A 73 -7.26 6.57 -17.34
N LYS A 74 -8.22 5.66 -17.25
CA LYS A 74 -9.60 5.81 -17.73
C LYS A 74 -10.61 5.86 -16.57
N ASP A 75 -10.12 6.05 -15.35
CA ASP A 75 -10.91 6.07 -14.12
C ASP A 75 -11.66 4.75 -13.82
N TYR A 76 -11.20 3.62 -14.37
CA TYR A 76 -11.71 2.31 -13.96
C TYR A 76 -11.12 1.91 -12.61
N LEU A 77 -12.00 1.50 -11.71
CA LEU A 77 -11.67 1.02 -10.37
C LEU A 77 -11.51 -0.51 -10.41
N PHE A 78 -10.34 -0.97 -10.02
CA PHE A 78 -10.05 -2.39 -9.81
C PHE A 78 -9.80 -2.62 -8.33
N GLU A 79 -10.65 -3.40 -7.69
CA GLU A 79 -10.45 -3.85 -6.32
C GLU A 79 -9.30 -4.87 -6.28
N LEU A 80 -8.43 -4.76 -5.27
CA LEU A 80 -7.37 -5.74 -5.07
C LEU A 80 -7.66 -6.53 -3.80
N ASP A 81 -7.70 -7.84 -3.93
CA ASP A 81 -7.79 -8.73 -2.78
C ASP A 81 -6.43 -8.82 -2.09
N TYR A 82 -6.41 -8.65 -0.78
CA TYR A 82 -5.20 -8.88 0.00
C TYR A 82 -4.94 -10.39 0.11
N GLU A 83 -3.69 -10.80 -0.03
CA GLU A 83 -3.29 -12.19 0.17
C GLU A 83 -3.11 -12.49 1.66
N PHE A 84 -2.61 -11.50 2.42
CA PHE A 84 -2.36 -11.62 3.86
C PHE A 84 -2.56 -10.29 4.58
N LEU A 85 -3.14 -10.37 5.78
CA LEU A 85 -3.22 -9.29 6.76
C LEU A 85 -2.33 -9.64 7.96
N VAL A 86 -1.42 -8.75 8.34
CA VAL A 86 -0.62 -8.87 9.56
C VAL A 86 -1.12 -7.86 10.58
N GLU A 87 -1.42 -8.33 11.79
CA GLU A 87 -1.87 -7.54 12.93
C GLU A 87 -0.93 -7.79 14.12
N ASP A 88 0.26 -7.15 14.10
CA ASP A 88 1.25 -7.21 15.19
C ASP A 88 1.85 -5.83 15.43
N GLY A 89 1.19 -5.02 16.27
CA GLY A 89 1.55 -3.61 16.50
C GLY A 89 1.39 -2.70 15.26
N LEU A 90 0.94 -3.26 14.14
CA LEU A 90 0.83 -2.68 12.81
C LEU A 90 -0.30 -3.41 12.10
N LYS A 91 -1.19 -2.68 11.42
CA LYS A 91 -2.12 -3.28 10.44
C LYS A 91 -1.51 -3.19 9.05
N GLN A 92 -1.12 -4.33 8.48
CA GLN A 92 -0.46 -4.41 7.18
C GLN A 92 -1.19 -5.34 6.22
N GLY A 93 -1.54 -4.81 5.05
CA GLY A 93 -2.09 -5.57 3.92
C GLY A 93 -1.02 -5.80 2.86
N VAL A 94 -0.94 -7.04 2.39
CA VAL A 94 -0.03 -7.44 1.31
C VAL A 94 -0.86 -7.92 0.13
N TYR A 95 -0.77 -7.19 -0.97
CA TYR A 95 -1.48 -7.47 -2.22
C TYR A 95 -0.46 -7.92 -3.24
N LYS A 96 -0.64 -9.12 -3.81
CA LYS A 96 0.30 -9.65 -4.79
C LYS A 96 -0.44 -10.12 -6.03
N PHE A 97 0.03 -9.72 -7.19
CA PHE A 97 -0.64 -10.05 -8.45
C PHE A 97 0.32 -10.00 -9.64
N ASN A 98 -0.03 -10.71 -10.71
CA ASN A 98 0.61 -10.58 -12.01
C ASN A 98 -0.23 -9.64 -12.87
N ASN A 99 0.40 -8.63 -13.45
CA ASN A 99 -0.31 -7.70 -14.30
C ASN A 99 -0.49 -8.28 -15.71
N GLU A 100 -1.73 -8.39 -16.19
CA GLU A 100 -2.05 -9.08 -17.44
C GLU A 100 -2.02 -8.20 -18.68
N GLN A 101 -1.82 -6.89 -18.52
CA GLN A 101 -1.77 -5.92 -19.62
C GLN A 101 -1.01 -4.67 -19.18
N ASN A 102 -0.33 -3.97 -20.10
CA ASN A 102 0.27 -2.69 -19.74
C ASN A 102 -0.81 -1.71 -19.28
N THR A 103 -0.71 -1.24 -18.04
CA THR A 103 -1.72 -0.36 -17.44
C THR A 103 -1.04 0.77 -16.68
N THR A 104 -1.51 1.99 -16.87
CA THR A 104 -1.05 3.16 -16.10
C THR A 104 -2.13 3.53 -15.09
N GLY A 105 -1.73 3.85 -13.87
CA GLY A 105 -2.69 4.20 -12.84
C GLY A 105 -2.06 4.47 -11.48
N LYS A 106 -2.89 4.52 -10.44
CA LYS A 106 -2.50 4.80 -9.06
C LYS A 106 -3.29 3.93 -8.09
N TYR A 107 -2.69 3.64 -6.94
CA TYR A 107 -3.40 2.99 -5.85
C TYR A 107 -4.01 4.03 -4.92
N VAL A 108 -5.23 3.75 -4.51
CA VAL A 108 -6.00 4.58 -3.60
C VAL A 108 -6.42 3.71 -2.43
N VAL A 109 -5.98 4.10 -1.22
CA VAL A 109 -6.40 3.45 0.02
C VAL A 109 -7.50 4.29 0.64
N PHE A 110 -8.67 3.68 0.77
CA PHE A 110 -9.83 4.24 1.45
C PHE A 110 -9.88 3.69 2.86
N LEU A 111 -9.91 4.58 3.86
CA LEU A 111 -10.04 4.20 5.24
C LEU A 111 -11.40 4.64 5.79
N ASP A 112 -12.14 3.70 6.37
CA ASP A 112 -13.34 4.01 7.15
C ASP A 112 -12.95 4.20 8.62
N SER A 113 -12.50 5.41 8.96
CA SER A 113 -12.14 5.79 10.33
C SER A 113 -12.16 7.29 10.53
N ASP A 114 -12.80 7.72 11.63
CA ASP A 114 -12.77 9.10 12.10
C ASP A 114 -11.46 9.48 12.82
N LEU A 115 -10.63 8.48 13.15
CA LEU A 115 -9.37 8.69 13.85
C LEU A 115 -8.25 9.01 12.85
N PRO A 116 -7.38 9.99 13.15
CA PRO A 116 -6.21 10.25 12.33
C PRO A 116 -5.27 9.04 12.38
N TYR A 117 -4.63 8.76 11.25
CA TYR A 117 -3.73 7.63 11.10
C TYR A 117 -2.50 8.03 10.30
N TYR A 118 -1.44 7.23 10.41
CA TYR A 118 -0.29 7.33 9.52
C TYR A 118 -0.31 6.12 8.59
N ALA A 119 -0.09 6.35 7.30
CA ALA A 119 -0.16 5.29 6.31
C ALA A 119 1.00 5.32 5.34
N ASN A 120 1.40 4.14 4.89
CA ASN A 120 2.35 3.94 3.82
C ASN A 120 1.75 3.05 2.72
N ILE A 121 2.07 3.38 1.48
CA ILE A 121 1.94 2.50 0.33
C ILE A 121 3.35 2.30 -0.24
N PHE A 122 3.76 1.04 -0.38
CA PHE A 122 4.98 0.66 -1.11
C PHE A 122 4.60 -0.25 -2.26
N ILE A 123 5.14 0.03 -3.44
CA ILE A 123 4.88 -0.76 -4.64
C ILE A 123 6.21 -1.33 -5.12
N PHE A 124 6.27 -2.66 -5.14
CA PHE A 124 7.41 -3.43 -5.57
C PHE A 124 7.09 -4.17 -6.87
N LYS A 125 8.10 -4.35 -7.72
CA LYS A 125 8.05 -5.25 -8.87
C LYS A 125 9.17 -6.29 -8.81
N LYS A 126 8.97 -7.42 -9.49
CA LYS A 126 9.97 -8.48 -9.65
C LYS A 126 10.33 -8.68 -11.12
#